data_AF-A0A260A7U4-F1
#
_entry.id   AF-A0A260A7U4-F1
#
_cell.length_a   1.000
_cell.length_b   1.000
_cell.length_c   1.000
_cell.angle_alpha   90.00
_cell.angle_beta   90.00
_cell.angle_gamma   90.00
#
_symmetry.space_group_name_H-M   'P 1'
#
loop_
_entity.id
_entity.type
_entity.pdbx_description
1 polymer ?
#
loop_
_entity_poly.entity_id
_entity_poly.type
_entity_poly.pdbx_seq_one_letter_code
_entity_poly.pdbx_strand_id
1 'polypeptide(L)'
;MFSVSALTRQSDLGLILGAEEHVDSALYASILFGVELGDGTKLAIDRRAPRGVVLEVGSSNGNLGSLHGTIFLGPVPPSGPVRIVTAIPRLGVPEATVTIDGNQIIETSEQVERLWTAPPPSQGLGGAGLRGGSWFSRLD
;
A
#
# COMPACT_ATOMS: atom_id res chain seq x y z
N MET A 1 6.58 5.11 -2.17
CA MET A 1 6.65 3.88 -1.36
C MET A 1 6.95 4.27 0.07
N PHE A 2 6.21 3.74 1.03
CA PHE A 2 6.48 3.94 2.46
C PHE A 2 7.09 2.67 3.05
N SER A 3 8.12 2.80 3.88
CA SER A 3 8.55 1.70 4.74
C SER A 3 7.92 1.89 6.11
N VAL A 4 7.30 0.84 6.63
CA VAL A 4 6.69 0.83 7.96
C VAL A 4 7.48 -0.15 8.81
N SER A 5 7.98 0.33 9.94
CA SER A 5 8.66 -0.52 10.92
C SER A 5 8.04 -0.27 12.29
N ALA A 6 7.74 -1.36 13.00
CA ALA A 6 7.27 -1.31 14.36
C ALA A 6 8.12 -2.24 15.22
N LEU A 7 8.49 -1.77 16.40
CA LEU A 7 9.20 -2.54 17.40
C LEU A 7 8.58 -2.23 18.76
N THR A 8 8.16 -3.26 19.46
CA THR A 8 7.65 -3.17 20.83
C THR A 8 8.55 -4.01 21.73
N ARG A 9 8.82 -3.50 22.94
CA ARG A 9 9.70 -4.18 23.89
C ARG A 9 9.04 -5.37 24.62
N GLN A 10 7.71 -5.51 24.56
CA GLN A 10 6.95 -6.38 25.48
C GLN A 10 5.61 -6.84 24.86
N SER A 11 5.65 -7.61 23.78
CA SER A 11 4.41 -8.17 23.23
C SER A 11 4.62 -9.61 22.76
N ASP A 12 3.84 -10.52 23.35
CA ASP A 12 3.68 -11.90 22.88
C ASP A 12 2.77 -11.98 21.65
N LEU A 13 2.28 -10.83 21.16
CA LEU A 13 1.54 -10.73 19.91
C LEU A 13 2.49 -10.51 18.73
N GLY A 14 2.23 -11.23 17.64
CA GLY A 14 2.75 -10.89 16.33
C GLY A 14 2.18 -9.55 15.85
N LEU A 15 2.94 -8.82 15.05
CA LEU A 15 2.46 -7.59 14.42
C LEU A 15 2.12 -7.84 12.96
N ILE A 16 1.05 -7.21 12.46
CA ILE A 16 0.65 -7.26 11.05
C ILE A 16 0.29 -5.87 10.53
N LEU A 17 0.37 -5.66 9.21
CA LEU A 17 -0.13 -4.46 8.55
C LEU A 17 -1.52 -4.73 7.96
N GLY A 18 -2.51 -3.92 8.31
CA GLY A 18 -3.84 -3.97 7.68
C GLY A 18 -4.98 -4.42 8.59
N ALA A 19 -6.14 -4.69 7.97
CA ALA A 19 -7.35 -5.07 8.69
C ALA A 19 -7.26 -6.49 9.27
N GLU A 20 -7.94 -6.67 10.41
CA GLU A 20 -8.07 -7.90 11.19
C GLU A 20 -8.94 -8.99 10.56
N GLU A 21 -9.50 -8.79 9.36
CA GLU A 21 -10.68 -9.56 8.91
C GLU A 21 -10.47 -11.09 8.77
N HIS A 22 -9.23 -11.58 8.86
CA HIS A 22 -8.90 -13.02 8.89
C HIS A 22 -7.77 -13.35 9.87
N VAL A 23 -7.53 -12.49 10.84
CA VAL A 23 -6.36 -12.58 11.72
C VAL A 23 -6.82 -13.03 13.09
N ASP A 24 -6.16 -14.05 13.64
CA ASP A 24 -6.43 -14.48 15.00
C ASP A 24 -6.07 -13.35 15.98
N SER A 25 -7.10 -12.63 16.41
CA SER A 25 -7.02 -11.54 17.37
C SER A 25 -6.69 -12.03 18.77
N ALA A 26 -6.38 -13.32 19.00
CA ALA A 26 -5.67 -13.78 20.18
C ALA A 26 -4.15 -13.63 20.01
N LEU A 27 -3.61 -13.80 18.80
CA LEU A 27 -2.18 -13.91 18.52
C LEU A 27 -1.55 -12.68 17.86
N TYR A 28 -2.34 -11.78 17.26
CA TYR A 28 -1.80 -10.66 16.49
C TYR A 28 -2.39 -9.29 16.82
N ALA A 29 -1.55 -8.26 16.78
CA ALA A 29 -1.97 -6.86 16.83
C ALA A 29 -1.80 -6.20 15.46
N SER A 30 -2.86 -5.54 14.99
CA SER A 30 -2.85 -4.82 13.72
C SER A 30 -2.28 -3.42 13.84
N ILE A 31 -1.36 -3.10 12.93
CA ILE A 31 -0.90 -1.76 12.66
C ILE A 31 -1.84 -1.18 11.61
N LEU A 32 -2.64 -0.21 12.03
CA LEU A 32 -3.48 0.57 11.15
C LEU A 32 -2.61 1.62 10.45
N PHE A 33 -2.83 1.79 9.15
CA PHE A 33 -2.11 2.76 8.33
C PHE A 33 -3.08 3.42 7.34
N GLY A 34 -3.09 4.75 7.34
CA GLY A 34 -3.88 5.55 6.41
C GLY A 34 -3.11 6.76 5.92
N VAL A 35 -3.59 7.32 4.81
CA VAL A 35 -3.10 8.58 4.25
C VAL A 35 -4.27 9.48 3.88
N GLU A 36 -4.12 10.77 4.13
CA GLU A 36 -4.94 11.83 3.55
C GLU A 36 -4.07 12.65 2.59
N LEU A 37 -4.56 12.81 1.35
CA LEU A 37 -3.86 13.51 0.28
C LEU A 37 -4.26 14.99 0.24
N GLY A 38 -3.52 15.81 -0.52
CA GLY A 38 -3.73 17.26 -0.60
C GLY A 38 -5.10 17.68 -1.15
N ASP A 39 -5.80 16.80 -1.88
CA ASP A 39 -7.15 17.01 -2.38
C ASP A 39 -8.25 16.56 -1.38
N GLY A 40 -7.86 16.10 -0.19
CA GLY A 40 -8.76 15.57 0.83
C GLY A 40 -9.10 14.08 0.66
N THR A 41 -8.57 13.39 -0.35
CA THR A 41 -8.74 11.95 -0.53
C THR A 41 -8.16 11.19 0.67
N LYS A 42 -8.97 10.33 1.29
CA LYS A 42 -8.57 9.50 2.43
C LYS A 42 -8.50 8.04 2.00
N LEU A 43 -7.36 7.41 2.27
CA LEU A 43 -7.07 6.02 1.96
C LEU A 43 -6.59 5.32 3.23
N ALA A 44 -6.91 4.05 3.39
CA ALA A 44 -6.41 3.23 4.48
C ALA A 44 -6.24 1.79 4.01
N ILE A 45 -5.21 1.10 4.48
CA ILE A 45 -4.86 -0.26 4.02
C ILE A 45 -5.89 -1.31 4.46
N ASP A 46 -6.76 -0.98 5.40
CA ASP A 46 -7.86 -1.81 5.88
C ASP A 46 -9.14 -1.66 5.02
N ARG A 47 -9.11 -0.80 3.99
CA ARG A 47 -10.27 -0.48 3.16
C ARG A 47 -9.91 -0.58 1.69
N ARG A 48 -10.92 -0.90 0.88
CA ARG A 48 -10.77 -0.90 -0.57
C ARG A 48 -10.50 0.52 -1.08
N ALA A 49 -9.39 0.68 -1.81
CA ALA A 49 -9.06 1.94 -2.46
C ALA A 49 -10.08 2.29 -3.57
N PRO A 50 -10.34 3.59 -3.84
CA PRO A 50 -11.10 4.03 -5.00
C PRO A 50 -10.50 3.51 -6.31
N ARG A 51 -11.34 3.40 -7.36
CA ARG A 51 -10.85 2.98 -8.68
C ARG A 51 -9.74 3.91 -9.17
N GLY A 52 -8.65 3.32 -9.67
CA GLY A 52 -7.50 4.06 -10.20
C GLY A 52 -6.51 4.54 -9.13
N VAL A 53 -6.75 4.23 -7.86
CA VAL A 53 -5.84 4.50 -6.75
C VAL A 53 -5.39 3.16 -6.15
N VAL A 54 -4.13 3.09 -5.75
CA VAL A 54 -3.47 1.97 -5.10
C VAL A 54 -2.98 2.45 -3.75
N LEU A 55 -3.45 1.81 -2.68
CA LEU A 55 -2.82 1.84 -1.37
C LEU A 55 -2.75 0.40 -0.88
N GLU A 56 -1.60 -0.24 -1.08
CA GLU A 56 -1.47 -1.70 -0.91
C GLU A 56 -0.18 -2.05 -0.18
N VAL A 57 -0.24 -3.11 0.63
CA VAL A 57 0.95 -3.70 1.24
C VAL A 57 1.74 -4.41 0.16
N GLY A 58 2.95 -3.92 -0.12
CA GLY A 58 3.85 -4.52 -1.09
C GLY A 58 4.57 -5.74 -0.54
N SER A 59 5.11 -5.60 0.66
CA SER A 59 5.72 -6.68 1.42
C SER A 59 5.50 -6.45 2.91
N SER A 60 5.43 -7.52 3.69
CA SER A 60 5.34 -7.42 5.14
C SER A 60 5.96 -8.66 5.76
N ASN A 61 6.83 -8.46 6.74
CA ASN A 61 7.38 -9.51 7.57
C ASN A 61 7.19 -9.12 9.04
N GLY A 62 6.41 -9.93 9.76
CA GLY A 62 6.08 -9.72 11.16
C GLY A 62 6.57 -10.88 12.01
N ASN A 63 7.12 -10.56 13.18
CA ASN A 63 7.45 -11.50 14.24
C ASN A 63 6.78 -11.04 15.54
N LEU A 64 6.99 -11.78 16.64
CA LEU A 64 6.59 -11.33 17.97
C LEU A 64 7.21 -9.97 18.27
N GLY A 65 6.35 -8.99 18.58
CA GLY A 65 6.76 -7.64 18.93
C GLY A 65 7.48 -6.84 17.83
N SER A 66 7.54 -7.32 16.58
CA SER A 66 8.21 -6.57 15.51
C SER A 66 7.56 -6.77 14.15
N LEU A 67 7.61 -5.73 13.32
CA LEU A 67 7.21 -5.79 11.92
C LEU A 67 8.06 -4.86 11.08
N HIS A 68 8.37 -5.32 9.87
CA HIS A 68 8.87 -4.48 8.79
C HIS A 68 8.07 -4.76 7.53
N GLY A 69 7.59 -3.71 6.87
CA GLY A 69 6.86 -3.83 5.62
C GLY A 69 6.98 -2.61 4.74
N THR A 70 6.48 -2.75 3.52
CA THR A 70 6.41 -1.69 2.53
C THR A 70 4.97 -1.50 2.07
N ILE A 71 4.60 -0.24 1.87
CA ILE A 71 3.29 0.15 1.36
C ILE A 71 3.49 0.95 0.08
N PHE A 72 2.79 0.54 -0.98
CA PHE A 72 2.73 1.26 -2.24
C PHE A 72 1.55 2.22 -2.23
N LEU A 73 1.82 3.45 -2.67
CA LEU A 73 0.82 4.47 -2.96
C LEU A 73 0.97 4.84 -4.44
N GLY A 74 -0.12 4.76 -5.19
CA GLY A 74 -0.19 5.11 -6.60
C GLY A 74 -1.57 5.67 -6.95
N PRO A 75 -1.71 6.60 -7.90
CA PRO A 75 -0.64 7.32 -8.59
C PRO A 75 0.12 8.27 -7.63
N VAL A 76 1.03 9.09 -8.18
CA VAL A 76 1.65 10.21 -7.46
C VAL A 76 0.53 11.05 -6.82
N PRO A 77 0.62 11.39 -5.53
CA PRO A 77 -0.44 12.12 -4.85
C PRO A 77 -0.63 13.53 -5.44
N PRO A 78 -1.85 14.10 -5.39
CA PRO A 78 -2.09 15.50 -5.74
C PRO A 78 -1.25 16.47 -4.91
N SER A 79 -1.06 17.69 -5.44
CA SER A 79 -0.30 18.76 -4.76
C SER A 79 -0.89 19.09 -3.39
N GLY A 80 -0.01 19.45 -2.46
CA GLY A 80 -0.39 19.78 -1.09
C GLY A 80 0.12 18.78 -0.05
N PRO A 81 -0.28 18.95 1.22
CA PRO A 81 0.20 18.12 2.31
C PRO A 81 -0.29 16.67 2.18
N VAL A 82 0.60 15.72 2.46
CA VAL A 82 0.22 14.31 2.64
C VAL A 82 0.28 13.99 4.13
N ARG A 83 -0.84 13.61 4.71
CA ARG A 83 -0.95 13.27 6.13
C ARG A 83 -1.00 11.77 6.31
N ILE A 84 0.02 11.21 6.95
CA ILE A 84 0.14 9.80 7.28
C ILE A 84 -0.42 9.59 8.69
N VAL A 85 -1.30 8.60 8.84
CA VAL A 85 -1.98 8.28 10.09
C VAL A 85 -1.70 6.83 10.45
N THR A 86 -1.27 6.56 11.68
CA THR A 86 -1.00 5.20 12.16
C THR A 86 -1.56 4.97 13.56
N ALA A 87 -1.90 3.72 13.90
CA ALA A 87 -2.31 3.33 15.23
C ALA A 87 -2.03 1.84 15.49
N ILE A 88 -1.89 1.45 16.76
CA ILE A 88 -1.87 0.03 17.18
C ILE A 88 -2.78 -0.13 18.41
N PRO A 89 -4.12 -0.12 18.21
CA PRO A 89 -5.08 -0.04 19.32
C PRO A 89 -4.92 -1.16 20.35
N ARG A 90 -4.65 -2.40 19.88
CA ARG A 90 -4.50 -3.57 20.75
C ARG A 90 -3.30 -3.48 21.70
N LEU A 91 -2.30 -2.68 21.35
CA LEU A 91 -1.14 -2.40 22.21
C LEU A 91 -1.25 -1.06 22.96
N GLY A 92 -2.42 -0.41 22.91
CA GLY A 92 -2.63 0.89 23.54
C GLY A 92 -1.84 2.04 22.88
N VAL A 93 -1.33 1.83 21.66
CA VAL A 93 -0.67 2.90 20.90
C VAL A 93 -1.77 3.73 20.24
N PRO A 94 -1.98 4.98 20.67
CA PRO A 94 -3.04 5.82 20.13
C PRO A 94 -2.73 6.21 18.68
N GLU A 95 -3.73 6.79 18.03
CA GLU A 95 -3.54 7.38 16.70
C GLU A 95 -2.43 8.45 16.74
N ALA A 96 -1.48 8.31 15.83
CA ALA A 96 -0.42 9.26 15.59
C ALA A 96 -0.49 9.75 14.14
N THR A 97 -0.13 11.01 13.93
CA THR A 97 -0.23 11.66 12.63
C THR A 97 1.05 12.42 12.31
N VAL A 98 1.54 12.25 11.09
CA VAL A 98 2.66 13.02 10.54
C VAL A 98 2.25 13.61 9.19
N THR A 99 2.56 14.88 8.98
CA THR A 99 2.36 15.54 7.69
C THR A 99 3.69 15.72 6.99
N ILE A 100 3.76 15.32 5.72
CA ILE A 100 4.89 15.56 4.83
C ILE A 100 4.47 16.49 3.70
N ASP A 101 5.44 17.20 3.11
CA ASP A 101 5.21 18.05 1.96
C ASP A 101 5.06 17.18 0.69
N GLY A 102 3.82 17.06 0.19
CA GLY A 102 3.55 16.31 -1.03
C GLY A 102 4.09 16.98 -2.29
N ASN A 103 4.40 18.27 -2.26
CA ASN A 103 4.98 18.96 -3.41
C ASN A 103 6.38 18.40 -3.73
N GLN A 104 7.17 18.03 -2.71
CA GLN A 104 8.47 17.38 -2.92
C GLN A 104 8.34 16.04 -3.64
N ILE A 105 7.25 15.29 -3.40
CA ILE A 105 6.99 14.01 -4.09
C ILE A 105 6.69 14.29 -5.58
N ILE A 106 5.91 15.33 -5.88
CA ILE A 106 5.58 15.72 -7.25
C ILE A 106 6.83 16.21 -7.98
N GLU A 107 7.55 17.16 -7.41
CA GLU A 107 8.78 17.70 -7.99
C GLU A 107 9.80 16.60 -8.32
N THR A 108 9.96 15.64 -7.40
CA THR A 108 10.84 14.48 -7.64
C THR A 108 10.28 13.57 -8.73
N SER A 109 8.96 13.36 -8.78
CA SER A 109 8.31 12.52 -9.79
C SER A 109 8.37 13.13 -11.18
N GLU A 110 8.39 14.46 -11.33
CA GLU A 110 8.53 15.15 -12.61
C GLU A 110 9.94 15.04 -13.21
N GLN A 111 10.94 14.75 -12.38
CA GLN A 111 12.34 14.58 -12.80
C GLN A 111 12.65 13.18 -13.34
N VAL A 112 11.70 12.23 -13.25
CA VAL A 112 11.94 10.85 -13.68
C VAL A 112 11.73 10.69 -15.18
N GLU A 113 12.67 10.04 -15.85
CA GLU A 113 12.53 9.69 -17.26
C GLU A 113 11.73 8.38 -17.41
N ARG A 114 10.69 8.41 -18.23
CA ARG A 114 9.91 7.21 -18.55
C ARG A 114 10.63 6.34 -19.58
N LEU A 115 11.32 5.31 -19.10
CA LEU A 115 12.05 4.36 -19.97
C LEU A 115 11.15 3.30 -20.64
N TRP A 116 9.99 2.99 -20.05
CA TRP A 116 9.01 2.06 -20.63
C TRP A 116 7.66 2.75 -20.90
N THR A 117 7.33 2.93 -22.16
CA THR A 117 5.96 3.23 -22.60
C THR A 117 5.28 1.90 -22.92
N ALA A 118 4.21 1.58 -22.19
CA ALA A 118 3.34 0.51 -22.64
C ALA A 118 2.84 0.89 -24.03
N PRO A 119 2.86 -0.02 -25.02
CA PRO A 119 2.21 0.26 -26.29
C PRO A 119 0.77 0.68 -26.00
N PRO A 120 0.20 1.64 -26.77
CA PRO A 120 -1.20 2.00 -26.60
C PRO A 120 -2.04 0.71 -26.56
N PRO A 121 -3.06 0.63 -25.69
CA PRO A 121 -3.92 -0.55 -25.64
C PRO A 121 -4.33 -0.83 -27.07
N SER A 122 -3.96 -2.01 -27.58
CA SER A 122 -4.29 -2.37 -28.94
C SER A 122 -5.79 -2.16 -29.07
N GLN A 123 -6.22 -1.27 -29.98
CA GLN A 123 -7.58 -1.36 -30.49
C GLN A 123 -7.74 -2.82 -30.86
N GLY A 124 -8.69 -3.49 -30.21
CA GLY A 124 -8.71 -4.95 -30.11
C GLY A 124 -8.42 -5.61 -31.45
N LEU A 125 -7.80 -6.79 -31.41
CA LEU A 125 -7.77 -7.69 -32.55
C LEU A 125 -9.22 -8.09 -32.86
N GLY A 126 -9.95 -7.22 -33.57
CA GLY A 126 -11.05 -7.61 -34.39
C GLY A 126 -10.48 -8.61 -35.40
N GLY A 127 -10.69 -9.89 -35.14
CA GLY A 127 -10.58 -10.93 -36.18
C GLY A 127 -9.25 -11.67 -36.32
N ALA A 128 -8.46 -11.87 -35.27
CA ALA A 128 -7.34 -12.83 -35.33
C ALA A 128 -7.32 -13.78 -34.13
N GLY A 129 -8.28 -14.71 -34.10
CA GLY A 129 -8.11 -16.14 -33.77
C GLY A 129 -7.28 -16.62 -32.57
N LEU A 130 -6.84 -15.77 -31.65
CA LEU A 130 -6.06 -16.19 -30.48
C LEU A 130 -7.02 -16.75 -29.43
N ARG A 131 -7.22 -18.06 -29.47
CA ARG A 131 -7.85 -18.80 -28.37
C ARG A 131 -7.05 -18.55 -27.09
N GLY A 132 -7.74 -18.03 -26.08
CA GLY A 132 -7.18 -17.78 -24.76
C GLY A 132 -6.51 -19.04 -24.21
N GLY A 133 -5.21 -18.96 -24.01
CA GLY A 133 -4.41 -19.94 -23.31
C GLY A 133 -3.20 -19.23 -22.74
N SER A 134 -3.08 -19.25 -21.41
CA SER A 134 -1.88 -18.76 -20.72
C SER A 134 -0.67 -19.61 -21.12
N TRP A 135 0.45 -18.96 -21.40
CA TRP A 135 1.71 -19.60 -21.79
C TRP A 135 2.29 -20.51 -20.70
N PHE A 136 1.88 -20.30 -19.44
CA PHE A 136 2.27 -21.12 -18.27
C PHE A 136 1.56 -22.49 -18.23
N SER A 137 0.47 -22.67 -18.97
CA SER A 137 -0.33 -23.90 -18.98
C SER A 137 0.19 -24.95 -19.99
N ARG A 138 1.43 -24.82 -20.47
CA ARG A 138 2.00 -25.66 -21.54
C ARG A 138 3.17 -26.57 -21.10
N LEU A 139 3.37 -26.78 -19.80
CA LEU A 139 4.50 -27.55 -19.27
C LEU A 139 4.13 -28.83 -18.51
N ASP A 140 2.93 -29.36 -18.69
CA ASP A 140 2.58 -30.74 -18.29
C ASP A 140 2.44 -31.64 -19.53
#